data_AF-A0A1S8TU05-F1
#
_entry.id   AF-A0A1S8TU05-F1
#
_cell.length_a   1.000
_cell.length_b   1.000
_cell.length_c   1.000
_cell.angle_alpha   90.00
_cell.angle_beta   90.00
_cell.angle_gamma   90.00
#
_symmetry.space_group_name_H-M   'P 1'
#
loop_
_entity.id
_entity.type
_entity.pdbx_description
1 polymer ?
#
loop_
_entity_poly.entity_id
_entity_poly.type
_entity_poly.pdbx_seq_one_letter_code
_entity_poly.pdbx_strand_id
1 'polypeptide(L)' 'MLISLSPALVITAAYDSLRTEGEKYAIMMAQAGVEVKVKRFLNSKHGFVVNCQQKFEEGQNLIIRTLKEGFYNI' A
#
# COMPACT_ATOMS: atom_id res chain seq x y z
N MET A 1 -14.19 13.56 3.80
CA MET A 1 -14.15 12.90 5.12
C MET A 1 -13.57 11.51 4.91
N LEU A 2 -12.59 11.08 5.71
CA LEU A 2 -12.00 9.73 5.60
C LEU A 2 -12.68 8.69 6.50
N ILE A 3 -13.75 9.07 7.18
CA ILE A 3 -14.53 8.18 8.05
C ILE A 3 -15.36 7.21 7.21
N SER A 4 -15.45 5.96 7.67
CA SER A 4 -16.21 4.87 7.05
C SER A 4 -15.69 4.38 5.68
N LEU A 5 -14.39 4.57 5.39
CA LEU A 5 -13.75 3.90 4.25
C LEU A 5 -13.50 2.41 4.55
N SER A 6 -13.39 1.61 3.50
CA SER A 6 -12.99 0.20 3.61
C SER A 6 -11.55 0.06 4.10
N PRO A 7 -11.18 -1.09 4.70
CA PRO A 7 -9.79 -1.40 5.01
C PRO A 7 -8.88 -1.22 3.79
N ALA A 8 -7.67 -0.69 4.00
CA ALA A 8 -6.79 -0.29 2.90
C ALA A 8 -5.38 -0.90 3.02
N LEU A 9 -4.78 -1.14 1.86
CA LEU A 9 -3.34 -1.39 1.73
C LEU A 9 -2.71 -0.19 1.02
N VAL A 10 -1.72 0.43 1.66
CA VAL A 10 -0.91 1.49 1.05
C VAL A 10 0.51 0.98 0.84
N ILE A 11 0.92 0.95 -0.43
CA ILE A 11 2.28 0.58 -0.85
C ILE A 11 2.99 1.84 -1.33
N THR A 12 4.20 2.08 -0.83
CA THR A 12 5.08 3.15 -1.32
C THR A 12 6.44 2.60 -1.74
N ALA A 13 7.08 3.28 -2.68
CA ALA A 13 8.47 3.02 -3.06
C ALA A 13 9.41 4.01 -2.37
N ALA A 14 10.58 3.56 -1.92
CA ALA A 14 11.50 4.42 -1.17
C ALA A 14 12.05 5.61 -1.97
N TYR A 15 12.23 5.42 -3.29
CA TYR A 15 12.73 6.44 -4.23
C TYR A 15 11.62 7.04 -5.10
N ASP A 16 10.41 7.13 -4.55
CA ASP A 16 9.24 7.71 -5.21
C ASP A 16 9.00 9.14 -4.69
N SER A 17 8.78 10.11 -5.60
CA SER A 17 8.42 11.47 -5.22
C SER A 17 7.09 11.55 -4.46
N LEU A 18 6.18 10.60 -4.70
CA LEU A 18 4.86 10.50 -4.06
C LEU A 18 4.89 9.74 -2.72
N ARG A 19 6.05 9.26 -2.28
CA ARG A 19 6.18 8.45 -1.05
C ARG A 19 5.60 9.18 0.17
N THR A 20 6.00 10.43 0.37
CA THR A 20 5.66 11.19 1.59
C THR A 20 4.17 11.45 1.69
N GLU A 21 3.53 11.85 0.59
CA GLU A 21 2.09 12.10 0.55
C GLU A 21 1.26 10.80 0.65
N GLY A 22 1.71 9.71 0.03
CA GLY A 22 1.06 8.41 0.17
C GLY A 22 1.07 7.89 1.62
N GLU A 23 2.20 8.02 2.32
CA GLU A 23 2.31 7.63 3.73
C GLU A 23 1.51 8.57 4.64
N LYS A 24 1.49 9.87 4.36
CA LYS A 24 0.65 10.83 5.07
C LYS A 24 -0.84 10.47 4.94
N TYR A 25 -1.28 10.08 3.75
CA TYR A 25 -2.67 9.66 3.53
C TYR A 25 -3.02 8.41 4.34
N ALA A 26 -2.10 7.43 4.41
CA ALA A 26 -2.27 6.25 5.26
C ALA A 26 -2.43 6.60 6.75
N ILE A 27 -1.63 7.55 7.25
CA ILE A 27 -1.73 8.06 8.63
C ILE A 27 -3.10 8.72 8.84
N MET A 28 -3.55 9.55 7.91
CA MET A 28 -4.85 10.22 8.02
C MET A 28 -6.02 9.22 8.03
N MET A 29 -5.94 8.13 7.24
CA MET A 29 -6.93 7.05 7.27
C MET A 29 -6.92 6.33 8.63
N ALA A 30 -5.73 5.98 9.15
CA ALA A 30 -5.60 5.33 10.46
C ALA A 30 -6.15 6.22 11.60
N GLN A 31 -5.87 7.52 11.57
CA GLN A 31 -6.42 8.50 12.52
C GLN A 31 -7.95 8.62 12.44
N ALA A 32 -8.53 8.36 11.28
CA ALA A 32 -9.99 8.31 11.08
C ALA A 32 -10.63 6.97 11.48
N GLY A 33 -9.85 6.03 12.03
CA GLY A 33 -10.33 4.71 12.48
C GLY A 33 -10.41 3.66 11.37
N VAL A 34 -9.84 3.91 10.19
CA VAL A 34 -9.77 2.92 9.10
C VAL A 34 -8.64 1.93 9.41
N GLU A 35 -8.89 0.63 9.22
CA GLU A 35 -7.81 -0.37 9.25
C GLU A 35 -6.91 -0.18 8.02
N VAL A 36 -5.62 0.11 8.25
CA VAL A 36 -4.68 0.35 7.15
C VAL A 36 -3.41 -0.45 7.36
N LYS A 37 -3.06 -1.26 6.35
CA LYS A 37 -1.73 -1.88 6.21
C LYS A 37 -0.85 -0.96 5.37
N VAL A 38 0.36 -0.66 5.83
CA VAL A 38 1.32 0.20 5.12
C VAL A 38 2.63 -0.54 4.91
N LYS A 39 3.14 -0.55 3.67
CA LYS A 39 4.48 -1.08 3.38
C LYS A 39 5.26 -0.18 2.43
N ARG A 40 6.41 0.29 2.92
CA ARG A 40 7.43 0.91 2.09
C ARG A 40 8.38 -0.15 1.53
N PHE A 41 8.51 -0.20 0.21
CA PHE A 41 9.48 -1.05 -0.47
C PHE A 41 10.79 -0.28 -0.65
N LEU A 42 11.78 -0.67 0.17
CA LEU A 42 13.15 -0.19 0.02
C LEU A 42 13.73 -0.64 -1.32
N ASN A 43 14.60 0.20 -1.88
CA ASN A 43 15.24 -0.03 -3.18
C ASN A 43 14.29 -0.12 -4.40
N SER A 44 13.06 0.39 -4.28
CA SER A 44 12.11 0.49 -5.39
C SER A 44 11.88 1.94 -5.82
N LYS A 45 11.58 2.13 -7.10
CA LYS A 45 11.17 3.42 -7.69
C LYS A 45 9.66 3.45 -7.94
N HIS A 46 9.14 4.63 -8.30
CA HIS A 46 7.74 4.78 -8.69
C HIS A 46 7.36 3.77 -9.80
N GLY A 47 6.18 3.17 -9.68
CA GLY A 47 5.64 2.23 -10.67
C GLY A 47 6.29 0.83 -10.69
N PHE A 48 7.17 0.48 -9.74
CA PHE A 48 7.91 -0.80 -9.76
C PHE A 48 7.01 -2.05 -9.91
N VAL A 49 5.81 -2.03 -9.30
CA VAL A 49 4.83 -3.14 -9.35
C VAL A 49 4.28 -3.38 -10.75
N VAL A 50 4.03 -2.32 -11.51
CA VAL A 50 3.41 -2.38 -12.85
C VAL A 50 4.48 -2.60 -13.92
N ASN A 51 5.65 -1.99 -13.74
CA ASN A 51 6.76 -2.08 -14.69
C ASN A 51 7.57 -3.38 -14.54
N CYS A 52 7.20 -4.27 -13.62
CA CYS A 52 7.92 -5.50 -13.30
C CYS A 52 9.41 -5.27 -12.97
N GLN A 53 9.70 -4.28 -12.12
CA GLN A 53 11.07 -3.91 -11.74
C GLN A 53 11.32 -4.05 -10.24
N GLN A 54 12.61 -4.15 -9.88
CA GLN A 54 13.06 -4.20 -8.49
C GLN A 54 12.30 -5.28 -7.69
N LYS A 55 11.51 -4.89 -6.69
CA LYS A 55 10.76 -5.80 -5.83
C LYS A 55 9.33 -6.09 -6.31
N PHE A 56 9.08 -6.07 -7.62
CA PHE A 56 7.73 -6.14 -8.16
C PHE A 56 6.96 -7.39 -7.73
N GLU A 57 7.60 -8.58 -7.73
CA GLU A 57 6.94 -9.83 -7.33
C GLU A 57 6.49 -9.77 -5.87
N GLU A 58 7.34 -9.26 -4.97
CA GLU A 58 7.00 -9.06 -3.56
C GLU A 58 5.83 -8.07 -3.42
N GLY A 59 5.80 -7.02 -4.23
CA GLY A 59 4.71 -6.05 -4.30
C GLY A 59 3.39 -6.66 -4.78
N GLN A 60 3.41 -7.40 -5.89
CA GLN A 60 2.24 -8.07 -6.45
C GLN A 60 1.69 -9.14 -5.50
N ASN A 61 2.57 -9.96 -4.93
CA ASN A 61 2.18 -10.99 -3.96
C ASN A 61 1.51 -10.38 -2.72
N LEU A 62 2.02 -9.25 -2.22
CA LEU A 62 1.38 -8.54 -1.11
C LEU A 62 -0.01 -8.03 -1.46
N ILE A 63 -0.18 -7.45 -2.66
CA ILE A 63 -1.49 -6.98 -3.15
C ILE A 63 -2.46 -8.16 -3.23
N ILE A 64 -2.07 -9.23 -3.92
CA ILE A 64 -2.90 -10.42 -4.12
C ILE A 64 -3.31 -11.02 -2.78
N ARG A 65 -2.35 -11.19 -1.86
CA ARG A 65 -2.62 -11.70 -0.51
C ARG A 65 -3.59 -10.82 0.25
N THR A 66 -3.40 -9.50 0.22
CA THR A 66 -4.26 -8.59 0.99
C THR A 66 -5.68 -8.58 0.44
N LEU A 67 -5.85 -8.67 -0.89
CA LEU A 67 -7.17 -8.83 -1.49
C LEU A 67 -7.81 -10.16 -1.11
N LYS A 68 -7.04 -11.26 -1.09
CA LYS A 68 -7.55 -12.57 -0.66
C LYS A 68 -8.03 -12.56 0.78
N GLU A 69 -7.23 -11.99 1.69
CA GLU A 69 -7.60 -11.82 3.10
C GLU A 69 -8.89 -10.99 3.22
N GLY A 70 -8.98 -9.87 2.49
CA GLY A 70 -10.12 -8.94 2.59
C GLY A 70 -11.44 -9.44 1.97
N PHE A 71 -11.39 -10.28 0.93
CA PHE A 71 -12.59 -10.77 0.24
C PHE A 71 -12.99 -12.19 0.61
N TYR A 72 -12.01 -13.03 0.95
CA TYR A 72 -12.23 -14.46 1.13
C TYR A 72 -11.82 -14.97 2.51
N ASN A 73 -11.19 -14.13 3.36
CA ASN A 73 -10.65 -14.50 4.67
C ASN A 73 -9.67 -15.70 4.60
N ILE A 74 -8.85 -15.77 3.54
CA ILE A 74 -7.79 -16.78 3.33
C ILE A 74 -6.44 -16.14 3.04
#